data_AF-A0A194Q0X3-F1
#
_entry.id   AF-A0A194Q0X3-F1
#
_cell.length_a   1.000
_cell.length_b   1.000
_cell.length_c   1.000
_cell.angle_alpha   90.00
_cell.angle_beta   90.00
_cell.angle_gamma   90.00
#
_symmetry.space_group_name_H-M   'P 1'
#
loop_
_entity.id
_entity.type
_entity.pdbx_description
1 polymer ?
#
loop_
_entity_poly.entity_id
_entity_poly.type
_entity_poly.pdbx_seq_one_letter_code
_entity_poly.pdbx_strand_id
1 'polypeptide(L)'
;MTGITAKAKIRIARKNHQQSFTSASYKPDNMCDRKAVIKNADMSEEMQQDAVDCATQALEKFNIEKDIAAFIKKEFDKKYNPTWHCIVGRNFGSYVTHETRHFIYFYLGQVAILLFKSG
;
A
#
# COMPACT_ATOMS: atom_id res chain seq x y z
N MET A 1 25.52 -38.69 35.97
CA MET A 1 25.16 -39.65 34.90
C MET A 1 23.85 -39.16 34.30
N THR A 2 23.93 -38.24 33.33
CA THR A 2 23.73 -38.54 31.89
C THR A 2 22.35 -39.20 31.70
N GLY A 3 21.30 -38.42 31.44
CA GLY A 3 21.03 -37.83 30.13
C GLY A 3 20.30 -38.86 29.28
N ILE A 4 19.21 -38.47 28.62
CA ILE A 4 18.80 -38.87 27.26
C ILE A 4 17.37 -38.35 27.02
N THR A 5 17.31 -37.39 26.12
CA THR A 5 16.14 -36.88 25.43
C THR A 5 15.51 -37.99 24.58
N ALA A 6 14.25 -38.34 24.83
CA ALA A 6 13.53 -39.28 23.99
C ALA A 6 12.99 -38.57 22.74
N LYS A 7 13.64 -38.85 21.60
CA LYS A 7 13.16 -38.48 20.25
C LYS A 7 11.97 -39.37 19.89
N ALA A 8 10.79 -38.80 19.72
CA ALA A 8 9.66 -39.47 19.10
C ALA A 8 9.92 -39.61 17.58
N LYS A 9 10.13 -40.84 17.12
CA LYS A 9 10.14 -41.20 15.70
C LYS A 9 8.70 -41.48 15.27
N ILE A 10 8.09 -40.58 14.51
CA ILE A 10 6.87 -40.89 13.76
C ILE A 10 7.28 -41.49 12.43
N ARG A 11 6.88 -42.75 12.23
CA ARG A 11 7.05 -43.54 11.01
C ARG A 11 5.88 -43.22 10.08
N ILE A 12 6.14 -42.66 8.91
CA ILE A 12 5.15 -42.61 7.82
C ILE A 12 5.75 -43.28 6.58
N ALA A 13 4.98 -44.22 6.07
CA ALA A 13 5.32 -45.14 5.00
C ALA A 13 5.41 -44.45 3.63
N ARG A 14 6.33 -44.93 2.80
CA ARG A 14 6.42 -44.60 1.37
C ARG A 14 5.25 -45.23 0.62
N LYS A 15 4.51 -44.42 -0.16
CA LYS A 15 3.85 -44.86 -1.40
C LYS A 15 4.03 -43.77 -2.46
N ASN A 16 4.83 -44.08 -3.48
CA ASN A 16 4.90 -43.36 -4.75
C ASN A 16 3.79 -43.92 -5.66
N HIS A 17 2.83 -43.08 -6.09
CA HIS A 17 2.41 -43.00 -7.49
C HIS A 17 1.55 -41.75 -7.74
N GLN A 18 2.15 -40.76 -8.41
CA GLN A 18 1.63 -39.67 -9.24
C GLN A 18 0.21 -39.09 -8.99
N GLN A 19 0.12 -37.87 -8.42
CA GLN A 19 -0.69 -36.76 -8.97
C GLN A 19 -0.39 -35.41 -8.26
N SER A 20 0.08 -34.44 -9.08
CA SER A 20 0.15 -32.98 -8.94
C SER A 20 0.46 -32.31 -7.57
N PHE A 21 1.62 -31.63 -7.52
CA PHE A 21 1.94 -30.52 -6.63
C PHE A 21 0.82 -29.45 -6.66
N THR A 22 0.35 -29.01 -5.48
CA THR A 22 0.45 -27.60 -5.09
C THR A 22 0.49 -27.51 -3.57
N SER A 23 1.49 -26.79 -3.06
CA SER A 23 1.63 -26.41 -1.67
C SER A 23 0.43 -25.57 -1.23
N ALA A 24 -0.36 -26.03 -0.27
CA ALA A 24 -1.15 -25.11 0.55
C ALA A 24 -0.14 -24.29 1.38
N SER A 25 0.29 -23.17 0.80
CA SER A 25 1.23 -22.25 1.42
C SER A 25 0.57 -21.61 2.63
N TYR A 26 1.19 -21.79 3.79
CA TYR A 26 1.00 -20.93 4.95
C TYR A 26 1.25 -19.50 4.48
N LYS A 27 0.18 -18.70 4.31
CA LYS A 27 0.31 -17.28 4.06
C LYS A 27 0.60 -16.65 5.42
N PRO A 28 1.80 -16.14 5.70
CA PRO A 28 1.92 -15.20 6.80
C PRO A 28 0.99 -14.03 6.44
N ASP A 29 0.26 -13.50 7.42
CA ASP A 29 -0.47 -12.24 7.27
C ASP A 29 0.58 -11.16 6.99
N ASN A 30 0.88 -11.00 5.71
CA ASN A 30 1.98 -10.22 5.19
C ASN A 30 1.60 -8.74 5.36
N MET A 31 2.57 -7.92 5.77
CA MET A 31 2.42 -6.50 6.10
C MET A 31 1.35 -5.74 5.28
N CYS A 32 0.44 -5.08 5.98
CA CYS A 32 -0.37 -3.95 5.52
C CYS A 32 -0.98 -4.05 4.11
N ASP A 33 -1.88 -4.99 3.88
CA ASP A 33 -2.81 -4.97 2.74
C ASP A 33 -3.84 -3.83 2.93
N ARG A 34 -3.38 -2.58 2.99
CA ARG A 34 -4.23 -1.38 3.00
C ARG A 34 -4.74 -1.21 1.57
N LYS A 35 -5.78 -1.98 1.22
CA LYS A 35 -6.41 -1.90 -0.09
C LYS A 35 -6.80 -0.44 -0.40
N ALA A 36 -6.28 0.07 -1.51
CA ALA A 36 -6.67 1.38 -2.02
C ALA A 36 -8.12 1.36 -2.50
N VAL A 37 -8.87 2.40 -2.15
CA VAL A 37 -10.23 2.64 -2.63
C VAL A 37 -10.28 4.02 -3.27
N ILE A 38 -10.21 4.06 -4.60
CA ILE A 38 -10.31 5.30 -5.37
C ILE A 38 -11.76 5.77 -5.33
N LYS A 39 -11.97 7.02 -4.91
CA LYS A 39 -13.29 7.65 -4.83
C LYS A 39 -13.55 8.54 -6.03
N ASN A 40 -12.54 9.28 -6.47
CA ASN A 40 -12.59 10.08 -7.67
C ASN A 40 -11.18 10.24 -8.23
N ALA A 41 -11.05 10.27 -9.55
CA ALA A 41 -9.78 10.50 -10.23
C ALA A 41 -10.02 11.14 -11.60
N ASP A 42 -9.22 12.16 -11.91
CA ASP A 42 -9.01 12.71 -13.25
C ASP A 42 -7.51 12.69 -13.50
N MET A 43 -6.98 11.54 -13.94
CA MET A 43 -5.58 11.29 -14.32
C MET A 43 -5.46 9.88 -14.92
N SER A 44 -4.32 9.56 -15.56
CA SER A 44 -4.07 8.23 -16.14
C SER A 44 -3.98 7.13 -15.08
N GLU A 45 -4.33 5.89 -15.44
CA GLU A 45 -4.24 4.72 -14.53
C GLU A 45 -2.82 4.51 -13.99
N GLU A 46 -1.81 4.73 -14.83
CA GLU A 46 -0.40 4.68 -14.42
C GLU A 46 -0.11 5.70 -13.30
N MET A 47 -0.57 6.94 -13.45
CA MET A 47 -0.39 7.98 -12.44
C MET A 47 -1.22 7.70 -11.17
N GLN A 48 -2.38 7.07 -11.29
CA GLN A 48 -3.17 6.62 -10.14
C GLN A 48 -2.42 5.55 -9.34
N GLN A 49 -1.81 4.58 -10.03
CA GLN A 49 -1.01 3.53 -9.40
C GLN A 49 0.21 4.14 -8.69
N ASP A 50 0.91 5.07 -9.35
CA ASP A 50 2.02 5.81 -8.76
C ASP A 50 1.60 6.59 -7.50
N ALA A 51 0.40 7.17 -7.47
CA ALA A 51 -0.14 7.88 -6.31
C ALA A 51 -0.40 6.91 -5.14
N VAL A 52 -0.99 5.74 -5.42
CA VAL A 52 -1.25 4.69 -4.45
C VAL A 52 0.05 4.12 -3.87
N ASP A 53 1.03 3.83 -4.72
CA ASP A 53 2.31 3.28 -4.30
C ASP A 53 3.11 4.30 -3.48
N CYS A 54 3.12 5.57 -3.91
CA CYS A 54 3.77 6.64 -3.18
C CYS A 54 3.14 6.84 -1.80
N ALA A 55 1.80 6.86 -1.72
CA ALA A 55 1.08 6.99 -0.45
C ALA A 55 1.27 5.78 0.47
N THR A 56 1.35 4.57 -0.08
CA THR A 56 1.64 3.34 0.67
C THR A 56 3.02 3.43 1.32
N GLN A 57 4.05 3.79 0.54
CA GLN A 57 5.41 4.00 1.06
C GLN A 57 5.47 5.11 2.12
N ALA A 58 4.74 6.21 1.91
CA ALA A 58 4.69 7.32 2.86
C ALA A 58 4.10 6.88 4.20
N LEU A 59 3.02 6.10 4.16
CA LEU A 59 2.34 5.57 5.34
C LEU A 59 3.09 4.43 6.05
N GLU A 60 4.16 3.89 5.46
CA GLU A 60 5.09 2.97 6.12
C GLU A 60 6.23 3.73 6.82
N LYS A 61 6.64 4.87 6.27
CA LYS A 61 7.76 5.68 6.76
C LYS A 61 7.36 6.69 7.83
N PHE A 62 6.16 7.22 7.76
CA PHE A 62 5.72 8.35 8.58
C PHE A 62 4.40 8.04 9.30
N ASN A 63 4.29 8.54 10.54
CA ASN A 63 3.08 8.39 11.36
C ASN A 63 2.27 9.69 11.47
N ILE A 64 2.83 10.82 11.02
CA ILE A 64 2.19 12.14 11.09
C ILE A 64 1.63 12.50 9.71
N GLU A 65 0.33 12.79 9.63
CA GLU A 65 -0.40 13.09 8.38
C GLU A 65 0.28 14.19 7.56
N LYS A 66 0.75 15.25 8.23
CA LYS A 66 1.51 16.35 7.62
C LYS A 66 2.77 15.86 6.89
N ASP A 67 3.51 14.93 7.49
CA ASP A 67 4.77 14.44 6.94
C ASP A 67 4.52 13.48 5.77
N ILE A 68 3.45 12.68 5.87
CA ILE A 68 2.95 11.83 4.78
C ILE A 68 2.58 12.70 3.57
N ALA A 69 1.77 13.74 3.78
CA ALA A 69 1.35 14.67 2.73
C ALA A 69 2.56 15.36 2.08
N ALA A 70 3.52 15.84 2.88
CA ALA A 70 4.73 16.47 2.40
C ALA A 70 5.60 15.53 1.54
N PHE A 71 5.71 14.25 1.94
CA PHE A 71 6.42 13.24 1.17
C PHE A 71 5.77 13.01 -0.21
N ILE A 72 4.46 12.75 -0.23
CA ILE A 72 3.73 12.48 -1.49
C ILE A 72 3.83 13.69 -2.43
N LYS A 73 3.58 14.90 -1.89
CA LYS A 73 3.71 16.14 -2.65
C LYS A 73 5.10 16.27 -3.28
N LYS A 74 6.16 16.06 -2.50
CA LYS A 74 7.55 16.22 -2.96
C LYS A 74 7.90 15.23 -4.08
N GLU A 75 7.47 13.98 -3.96
CA GLU A 75 7.71 12.98 -5.00
C GLU A 75 6.94 13.30 -6.28
N PHE A 76 5.69 13.76 -6.17
CA PHE A 76 4.88 14.16 -7.33
C PHE A 76 5.40 15.44 -8.00
N ASP A 77 5.83 16.44 -7.24
CA ASP A 77 6.50 17.64 -7.78
C ASP A 77 7.75 17.25 -8.59
N LYS A 78 8.53 16.29 -8.08
CA LYS A 78 9.74 15.82 -8.73
C LYS A 78 9.45 15.01 -10.00
N LYS A 79 8.43 14.15 -9.98
CA LYS A 79 8.11 13.22 -11.09
C LYS A 79 7.26 13.86 -12.18
N TYR A 80 6.30 14.71 -11.82
CA TYR A 80 5.28 15.26 -12.73
C TYR A 80 5.27 16.78 -12.83
N ASN A 81 6.38 17.41 -12.43
CA ASN A 81 6.58 18.85 -12.33
C ASN A 81 5.68 19.53 -11.28
N PRO A 82 6.17 20.58 -10.61
CA PRO A 82 5.36 21.35 -9.66
C PRO A 82 4.22 22.13 -10.36
N THR A 83 3.18 22.59 -9.65
CA THR A 83 3.01 22.52 -8.19
C THR A 83 1.86 21.58 -7.79
N TRP A 84 2.21 20.50 -7.10
CA TRP A 84 1.26 19.58 -6.48
C TRP A 84 0.91 20.02 -5.07
N HIS A 85 -0.30 19.64 -4.65
CA HIS A 85 -0.86 19.84 -3.33
C HIS A 85 -1.39 18.51 -2.83
N CYS A 86 -1.12 18.19 -1.56
CA CYS A 86 -1.54 16.93 -0.96
C CYS A 86 -2.18 17.20 0.41
N ILE A 87 -3.33 16.57 0.66
CA ILE A 87 -4.04 16.57 1.92
C ILE A 87 -4.20 15.12 2.35
N VAL A 88 -3.85 14.83 3.60
CA VAL A 88 -3.95 13.50 4.20
C VAL A 88 -4.70 13.66 5.52
N GLY A 89 -5.71 12.82 5.75
CA GLY A 89 -6.47 12.89 6.99
C GLY A 89 -7.57 11.83 7.08
N ARG A 90 -8.00 11.53 8.30
CA ARG A 90 -9.16 10.64 8.53
C ARG A 90 -10.50 11.33 8.29
N ASN A 91 -10.59 12.62 8.62
CA ASN A 91 -11.80 13.43 8.54
C ASN A 91 -11.50 14.81 7.95
N PHE A 92 -11.88 15.05 6.71
CA PHE A 92 -11.86 16.38 6.12
C PHE A 92 -12.89 16.51 4.99
N GLY A 93 -13.34 17.74 4.77
CA GLY A 93 -14.02 18.16 3.55
C GLY A 93 -13.13 19.12 2.76
N SER A 94 -13.18 19.05 1.45
CA SER A 94 -12.33 19.87 0.57
C SER A 94 -13.12 20.37 -0.63
N TYR A 95 -12.95 21.66 -0.95
CA TYR A 95 -13.38 22.25 -2.21
C TYR A 95 -12.17 22.91 -2.85
N VAL A 96 -11.67 22.35 -3.95
CA VAL A 96 -10.42 22.77 -4.60
C VAL A 96 -10.61 22.90 -6.10
N THR A 97 -9.95 23.89 -6.70
CA THR A 97 -9.76 23.98 -8.14
C THR A 97 -8.44 23.30 -8.49
N HIS A 98 -8.41 22.54 -9.58
CA HIS A 98 -7.24 21.78 -10.02
C HIS A 98 -7.09 21.83 -11.54
N GLU A 99 -5.87 21.56 -12.02
CA GLU A 99 -5.58 21.38 -13.43
C GLU A 99 -6.19 20.06 -13.95
N THR A 100 -6.67 20.05 -15.20
CA THR A 100 -7.23 18.86 -15.83
C THR A 100 -6.21 17.73 -15.88
N ARG A 101 -6.64 16.48 -15.68
CA ARG A 101 -5.84 15.25 -15.67
C ARG A 101 -4.79 15.14 -14.55
N HIS A 102 -4.91 15.94 -13.49
CA HIS A 102 -3.99 15.92 -12.36
C HIS A 102 -4.72 15.95 -11.01
N PHE A 103 -5.73 15.09 -10.83
CA PHE A 103 -6.51 15.00 -9.60
C PHE A 103 -6.81 13.56 -9.19
N ILE A 104 -6.61 13.22 -7.92
CA ILE A 104 -7.04 11.95 -7.34
C ILE A 104 -7.45 12.10 -5.88
N TYR A 105 -8.54 11.42 -5.52
CA TYR A 105 -9.01 11.26 -4.15
C TYR A 105 -9.29 9.79 -3.87
N PHE A 106 -8.60 9.24 -2.87
CA PHE A 106 -8.68 7.82 -2.53
C PHE A 106 -8.45 7.58 -1.04
N TYR A 107 -8.80 6.37 -0.59
CA TYR A 107 -8.54 5.90 0.76
C TYR A 107 -7.50 4.79 0.75
N LEU A 108 -6.59 4.81 1.72
CA LEU A 108 -5.76 3.67 2.12
C LEU A 108 -6.14 3.26 3.55
N GLY A 109 -6.95 2.22 3.67
CA GLY A 109 -7.60 1.88 4.94
C GLY A 109 -8.55 3.00 5.39
N GLN A 110 -8.27 3.60 6.56
CA GLN A 110 -9.09 4.68 7.13
C GLN A 110 -8.54 6.08 6.84
N VAL A 111 -7.41 6.19 6.14
CA VAL A 111 -6.78 7.47 5.82
C VAL A 111 -7.19 7.87 4.42
N ALA A 112 -7.78 9.05 4.28
CA ALA A 112 -8.09 9.62 2.98
C ALA A 112 -6.90 10.46 2.49
N ILE A 113 -6.61 10.37 1.20
CA ILE A 113 -5.55 11.10 0.51
C ILE A 113 -6.20 11.83 -0.66
N LEU A 114 -6.01 13.16 -0.69
CA LEU A 114 -6.39 14.03 -1.79
C LEU A 114 -5.12 14.64 -2.36
N LEU A 115 -4.85 14.38 -3.64
CA LEU A 115 -3.67 14.84 -4.35
C LEU A 115 -4.09 15.51 -5.65
N PHE A 116 -3.67 16.75 -5.85
CA PHE A 116 -4.05 17.52 -7.03
C PHE A 116 -2.97 18.52 -7.43
N LYS A 117 -2.95 18.91 -8.71
CA LYS A 117 -2.06 19.95 -9.23
C LYS A 117 -2.83 21.25 -9.42
N SER A 118 -2.22 22.37 -9.04
CA SER A 118 -2.76 23.70 -9.25
C SER A 118 -1.62 24.72 -9.21
N GLY A 119 -1.49 25.51 -10.28
CA GLY A 119 -0.54 26.62 -10.39
C GLY A 119 -0.52 27.23 -11.77
#